data_AF-A0A7C1GZI3-F1
#
_entry.id   AF-A0A7C1GZI3-F1
#
_cell.length_a   1.000
_cell.length_b   1.000
_cell.length_c   1.000
_cell.angle_alpha   90.00
_cell.angle_beta   90.00
_cell.angle_gamma   90.00
#
_symmetry.space_group_name_H-M   'P 1'
#
loop_
_entity.id
_entity.type
_entity.pdbx_description
1 polymer ?
#
loop_
_entity_poly.entity_id
_entity_poly.type
_entity_poly.pdbx_seq_one_letter_code
_entity_poly.pdbx_strand_id
1 'polypeptide(L)'
;MLLRMVVALILVAGFGGASAQALTMEKKAALFQHDMEARFLLDGQALCKLKLPTPSRDFVAYNMPDNAYMTGIYVGTLSMKYAVTGALEDLAAARKSLEALHLLCNVSGAPGVLARAAWPVDLPMEDDGVWRPSVCSNYKWRGDVSTDQVDGVMFGFALAHDLIADAAAKEKIARDVKAIVEHVIAHDMRIVDVDGKPTQWGRYHPKYVSAWERMNSLLWLQLLKVAAHVTGDEKYEALYREWAIDKRYAELAVEARRDLNPLVKGAVNHSDDVLLHLAYVPLLMYEKDMEIRRLLAQSIERSWNGARYPGVKPEANPFYAYVMAYFMKDASGVEDATNTLRCFPLDMKWNRDTIANYEKAFHFTFDATPKSREPEPGKPVPIDRRVKDWSAWVQNPYHSAGTREKDSPLEFNGHDYLLGYWMGRYYRLIQAAE
;
A
#
# COMPACT_ATOMS: atom_id res chain seq x y z
N MET A 1 35.62 -74.79 11.65
CA MET A 1 36.36 -74.08 10.58
C MET A 1 35.36 -73.28 9.76
N LEU A 2 35.58 -71.97 9.68
CA LEU A 2 35.03 -70.96 8.75
C LEU A 2 33.50 -70.77 8.69
N LEU A 3 32.93 -69.57 8.52
CA LEU A 3 33.35 -68.18 8.68
C LEU A 3 32.02 -67.42 8.43
N ARG A 4 31.41 -66.78 9.44
CA ARG A 4 30.24 -65.91 9.21
C ARG A 4 30.77 -64.53 8.81
N MET A 5 30.59 -64.15 7.54
CA MET A 5 30.83 -62.79 7.05
C MET A 5 29.84 -61.83 7.72
N VAL A 6 30.35 -60.91 8.53
CA VAL A 6 29.65 -59.69 8.94
C VAL A 6 30.10 -58.59 7.99
N VAL A 7 29.20 -58.12 7.13
CA VAL A 7 29.42 -56.92 6.31
C VAL A 7 29.07 -55.71 7.18
N ALA A 8 30.08 -54.96 7.61
CA ALA A 8 29.89 -53.67 8.25
C ALA A 8 29.71 -52.60 7.16
N LEU A 9 28.48 -52.13 6.98
CA LEU A 9 28.20 -50.93 6.20
C LEU A 9 28.58 -49.72 7.07
N ILE A 10 29.72 -49.09 6.79
CA ILE A 10 30.08 -47.80 7.38
C ILE A 10 29.28 -46.74 6.62
N LEU A 11 28.16 -46.30 7.20
CA LEU A 11 27.51 -45.05 6.81
C LEU A 11 28.36 -43.90 7.36
N VAL A 12 29.21 -43.34 6.50
CA VAL A 12 29.74 -42.00 6.74
C VAL A 12 28.58 -41.02 6.51
N ALA A 13 27.87 -40.69 7.58
CA ALA A 13 26.98 -39.55 7.60
C ALA A 13 27.86 -38.30 7.46
N GLY A 14 27.99 -37.81 6.22
CA GLY A 14 28.51 -36.48 5.99
C GLY A 14 27.56 -35.50 6.65
N PHE A 15 27.98 -34.89 7.75
CA PHE A 15 27.41 -33.63 8.23
C PHE A 15 27.74 -32.56 7.19
N GLY A 16 26.97 -32.54 6.09
CA GLY A 16 26.87 -31.38 5.25
C GLY A 16 26.30 -30.28 6.10
N GLY A 17 27.12 -29.29 6.45
CA GLY A 17 26.66 -28.07 7.10
C GLY A 17 25.47 -27.54 6.32
N ALA A 18 24.35 -27.30 7.00
CA ALA A 18 23.20 -26.65 6.40
C ALA A 18 23.70 -25.29 5.86
N SER A 19 23.91 -25.22 4.55
CA SER A 19 24.06 -23.95 3.85
C SER A 19 22.86 -23.11 4.22
N ALA A 20 23.09 -21.94 4.83
CA ALA A 20 22.02 -21.01 5.15
C ALA A 20 21.23 -20.68 3.88
N GLN A 21 20.01 -21.19 3.78
CA GLN A 21 19.21 -21.01 2.58
C GLN A 21 18.73 -19.56 2.53
N ALA A 22 19.11 -18.83 1.49
CA ALA A 22 18.59 -17.48 1.25
C ALA A 22 17.05 -17.50 1.20
N LEU A 23 16.40 -16.50 1.79
CA LEU A 23 14.94 -16.38 1.76
C LEU A 23 14.44 -16.18 0.33
N THR A 24 13.55 -17.05 -0.12
CA THR A 24 12.75 -16.85 -1.35
C THR A 24 11.77 -15.69 -1.16
N MET A 25 11.20 -15.16 -2.25
CA MET A 25 10.21 -14.08 -2.13
C MET A 25 8.97 -14.51 -1.34
N GLU A 26 8.52 -15.76 -1.53
CA GLU A 26 7.41 -16.33 -0.76
C GLU A 26 7.70 -16.40 0.74
N LYS A 27 8.90 -16.86 1.13
CA LYS A 27 9.30 -16.88 2.54
C LYS A 27 9.40 -15.47 3.14
N LYS A 28 9.88 -14.49 2.37
CA LYS A 28 9.86 -13.08 2.79
C LYS A 28 8.43 -12.55 2.95
N ALA A 29 7.54 -12.86 2.01
CA ALA A 29 6.13 -12.46 2.09
C ALA A 29 5.46 -13.06 3.32
N ALA A 30 5.69 -14.35 3.61
CA ALA A 30 5.18 -15.00 4.82
C ALA A 30 5.73 -14.33 6.10
N LEU A 31 7.02 -13.96 6.11
CA LEU A 31 7.64 -13.29 7.26
C LEU A 31 7.07 -11.89 7.49
N PHE A 32 6.96 -11.07 6.43
CA PHE A 32 6.34 -9.75 6.52
C PHE A 32 4.85 -9.83 6.89
N GLN A 33 4.13 -10.84 6.41
CA GLN A 33 2.73 -11.07 6.79
C GLN A 33 2.60 -11.41 8.29
N HIS A 34 3.45 -12.31 8.78
CA HIS A 34 3.50 -12.64 10.20
C HIS A 34 3.78 -11.40 11.05
N ASP A 35 4.76 -10.59 10.64
CA ASP A 35 5.10 -9.36 11.32
C ASP A 35 3.94 -8.34 11.34
N MET A 36 3.26 -8.18 10.21
CA MET A 36 2.06 -7.34 10.12
C MET A 36 1.05 -7.75 11.19
N GLU A 37 0.68 -9.02 11.23
CA GLU A 37 -0.33 -9.55 12.15
C GLU A 37 0.09 -9.48 13.62
N ALA A 38 1.38 -9.68 13.90
CA ALA A 38 1.90 -9.70 15.26
C ALA A 38 2.10 -8.30 15.86
N ARG A 39 2.49 -7.32 15.03
CA ARG A 39 3.03 -6.04 15.53
C ARG A 39 2.50 -4.79 14.84
N PHE A 40 1.82 -4.90 13.70
CA PHE A 40 1.37 -3.73 12.93
C PHE A 40 -0.13 -3.75 12.60
N LEU A 41 -0.92 -4.53 13.33
CA LEU A 41 -2.38 -4.48 13.29
C LEU A 41 -2.97 -4.06 14.64
N LEU A 42 -3.93 -3.13 14.60
CA LEU A 42 -4.79 -2.77 15.73
C LEU A 42 -6.25 -2.99 15.35
N ASP A 43 -6.86 -4.05 15.87
CA ASP A 43 -8.22 -4.47 15.52
C ASP A 43 -8.46 -4.59 14.00
N GLY A 44 -7.42 -5.02 13.27
CA GLY A 44 -7.43 -5.13 11.80
C GLY A 44 -6.99 -3.86 11.05
N GLN A 45 -6.85 -2.72 11.74
CA GLN A 45 -6.28 -1.51 11.14
C GLN A 45 -4.77 -1.69 10.94
N ALA A 46 -4.26 -1.35 9.76
CA ALA A 46 -2.82 -1.37 9.49
C ALA A 46 -2.12 -0.13 10.06
N LEU A 47 -1.06 -0.38 10.85
CA LEU A 47 -0.18 0.62 11.44
C LEU A 47 1.15 0.65 10.68
N CYS A 48 1.87 1.77 10.69
CA CYS A 48 3.06 1.95 9.84
C CYS A 48 4.40 2.03 10.59
N LYS A 49 4.48 2.81 11.67
CA LYS A 49 5.72 3.13 12.38
C LYS A 49 5.61 2.74 13.85
N LEU A 50 6.16 1.60 14.21
CA LEU A 50 6.20 1.09 15.57
C LEU A 50 7.30 1.83 16.35
N LYS A 51 6.92 2.52 17.42
CA LYS A 51 7.84 3.14 18.38
C LYS A 51 8.16 2.13 19.48
N LEU A 52 9.41 1.68 19.53
CA LEU A 52 9.87 0.72 20.54
C LEU A 52 9.72 1.30 21.96
N PRO A 53 9.46 0.47 22.99
CA PRO A 53 9.44 0.93 24.38
C PRO A 53 10.76 1.61 24.78
N THR A 54 10.68 2.54 25.71
CA THR A 54 11.83 3.27 26.28
C THR A 54 11.77 3.21 27.81
N PRO A 55 12.85 3.55 28.54
CA PRO A 55 12.80 3.62 30.00
C PRO A 55 11.71 4.56 30.56
N SER A 56 11.25 5.54 29.77
CA SER A 56 10.18 6.47 30.14
C SER A 56 8.80 6.10 29.57
N ARG A 57 8.72 5.06 28.73
CA ARG A 57 7.48 4.53 28.13
C ARG A 57 7.59 3.01 27.99
N ASP A 58 6.90 2.29 28.84
CA ASP A 58 6.94 0.82 28.92
C ASP A 58 6.02 0.08 27.95
N PHE A 59 5.23 0.80 27.14
CA PHE A 59 4.33 0.23 26.12
C PHE A 59 4.81 0.53 24.70
N VAL A 60 4.42 -0.28 23.71
CA VAL A 60 4.63 0.02 22.28
C VAL A 60 3.67 1.12 21.84
N ALA A 61 4.18 2.13 21.16
CA ALA A 61 3.37 3.20 20.55
C ALA A 61 3.55 3.20 19.03
N TYR A 62 2.78 4.03 18.33
CA TYR A 62 2.89 4.17 16.89
C TYR A 62 2.93 5.64 16.50
N ASN A 63 3.65 5.94 15.42
CA ASN A 63 3.64 7.26 14.79
C ASN A 63 2.88 7.19 13.47
N MET A 64 2.48 8.36 12.95
CA MET A 64 1.74 8.50 11.68
C MET A 64 0.47 7.64 11.73
N PRO A 65 -0.53 8.05 12.53
CA PRO A 65 -1.83 7.37 12.61
C PRO A 65 -2.62 7.63 11.33
N ASP A 66 -2.10 7.10 10.22
CA ASP A 66 -2.63 7.15 8.87
C ASP A 66 -3.28 5.82 8.49
N ASN A 67 -4.06 5.30 9.44
CA ASN A 67 -4.56 3.94 9.41
C ASN A 67 -5.53 3.73 8.26
N ALA A 68 -6.35 4.72 7.88
CA ALA A 68 -7.27 4.59 6.75
C ALA A 68 -6.55 4.34 5.42
N TYR A 69 -5.51 5.11 5.13
CA TYR A 69 -4.67 4.90 3.96
C TYR A 69 -4.04 3.50 3.97
N MET A 70 -3.37 3.16 5.07
CA MET A 70 -2.64 1.89 5.20
C MET A 70 -3.56 0.68 5.21
N THR A 71 -4.73 0.77 5.85
CA THR A 71 -5.69 -0.35 5.94
C THR A 71 -6.34 -0.57 4.58
N GLY A 72 -6.60 0.49 3.81
CA GLY A 72 -7.15 0.41 2.46
C GLY A 72 -6.26 -0.41 1.52
N ILE A 73 -4.98 -0.05 1.46
CA ILE A 73 -3.98 -0.78 0.68
C ILE A 73 -3.83 -2.23 1.19
N TYR A 74 -3.93 -2.44 2.51
CA TYR A 74 -3.75 -3.77 3.10
C TYR A 74 -4.93 -4.70 2.80
N VAL A 75 -6.15 -4.18 2.84
CA VAL A 75 -7.36 -4.90 2.40
C VAL A 75 -7.26 -5.28 0.93
N GLY A 76 -6.82 -4.37 0.06
CA GLY A 76 -6.59 -4.71 -1.35
C GLY A 76 -5.53 -5.79 -1.52
N THR A 77 -4.43 -5.70 -0.78
CA THR A 77 -3.34 -6.69 -0.76
C THR A 77 -3.83 -8.07 -0.31
N LEU A 78 -4.55 -8.15 0.81
CA LEU A 78 -5.09 -9.42 1.32
C LEU A 78 -6.19 -10.00 0.43
N SER A 79 -6.97 -9.15 -0.24
CA SER A 79 -7.96 -9.59 -1.22
C SER A 79 -7.29 -10.27 -2.41
N MET A 80 -6.21 -9.69 -2.94
CA MET A 80 -5.38 -10.31 -3.98
C MET A 80 -4.70 -11.60 -3.49
N LYS A 81 -4.19 -11.60 -2.25
CA LYS A 81 -3.62 -12.80 -1.62
C LYS A 81 -4.63 -13.94 -1.60
N TYR A 82 -5.83 -13.72 -1.07
CA TYR A 82 -6.88 -14.74 -1.05
C TYR A 82 -7.25 -15.23 -2.44
N ALA A 83 -7.34 -14.34 -3.44
CA ALA A 83 -7.62 -14.73 -4.82
C ALA A 83 -6.53 -15.64 -5.42
N VAL A 84 -5.29 -15.55 -4.94
CA VAL A 84 -4.17 -16.42 -5.33
C VAL A 84 -4.17 -17.74 -4.56
N THR A 85 -4.39 -17.70 -3.24
CA THR A 85 -4.20 -18.85 -2.36
C THR A 85 -5.44 -19.71 -2.20
N GLY A 86 -6.63 -19.11 -2.25
CA GLY A 86 -7.90 -19.75 -1.92
C GLY A 86 -8.03 -20.16 -0.44
N ALA A 87 -7.10 -19.73 0.41
CA ALA A 87 -7.01 -20.17 1.80
C ALA A 87 -8.02 -19.45 2.69
N LEU A 88 -8.73 -20.17 3.56
CA LEU A 88 -9.79 -19.59 4.39
C LEU A 88 -9.24 -18.66 5.47
N GLU A 89 -8.02 -18.91 5.95
CA GLU A 89 -7.30 -18.01 6.86
C GLU A 89 -6.99 -16.66 6.21
N ASP A 90 -6.67 -16.64 4.92
CA ASP A 90 -6.42 -15.40 4.17
C ASP A 90 -7.71 -14.62 3.97
N LEU A 91 -8.82 -15.31 3.70
CA LEU A 91 -10.15 -14.70 3.65
C LEU A 91 -10.54 -14.09 5.00
N ALA A 92 -10.31 -14.83 6.09
CA ALA A 92 -10.62 -14.36 7.44
C ALA A 92 -9.79 -13.12 7.82
N ALA A 93 -8.49 -13.11 7.50
CA ALA A 93 -7.62 -11.96 7.69
C ALA A 93 -8.09 -10.75 6.87
N ALA A 94 -8.40 -10.95 5.58
CA ALA A 94 -8.89 -9.90 4.70
C ALA A 94 -10.21 -9.29 5.20
N ARG A 95 -11.15 -10.13 5.63
CA ARG A 95 -12.44 -9.70 6.20
C ARG A 95 -12.28 -8.95 7.52
N LYS A 96 -11.34 -9.36 8.38
CA LYS A 96 -11.04 -8.63 9.63
C LYS A 96 -10.56 -7.20 9.32
N SER A 97 -9.65 -7.03 8.36
CA SER A 97 -9.19 -5.70 7.94
C SER A 97 -10.26 -4.90 7.19
N LEU A 98 -11.17 -5.56 6.46
CA LEU A 98 -12.34 -4.91 5.86
C LEU A 98 -13.27 -4.35 6.93
N GLU A 99 -13.52 -5.08 8.01
CA GLU A 99 -14.29 -4.57 9.16
C GLU A 99 -13.61 -3.36 9.81
N ALA A 100 -12.27 -3.34 9.86
CA ALA A 100 -11.52 -2.17 10.32
C ALA A 100 -11.68 -0.95 9.40
N LEU A 101 -11.73 -1.13 8.08
CA LEU A 101 -12.07 -0.04 7.15
C LEU A 101 -13.47 0.52 7.39
N HIS A 102 -14.43 -0.37 7.61
CA HIS A 102 -15.79 0.04 7.96
C HIS A 102 -15.85 0.80 9.28
N LEU A 103 -15.07 0.38 10.30
CA LEU A 103 -14.92 1.15 11.54
C LEU A 103 -14.41 2.56 11.22
N LEU A 104 -13.35 2.70 10.41
CA LEU A 104 -12.79 4.00 10.06
C LEU A 104 -13.77 4.90 9.29
N CYS A 105 -14.66 4.32 8.47
CA CYS A 105 -15.71 5.08 7.79
C CYS A 105 -16.82 5.59 8.74
N ASN A 106 -17.01 4.94 9.90
CA ASN A 106 -18.20 5.12 10.73
C ASN A 106 -17.92 5.60 12.17
N VAL A 107 -16.68 5.53 12.65
CA VAL A 107 -16.30 5.83 14.04
C VAL A 107 -16.56 7.30 14.44
N SER A 108 -16.60 8.21 13.47
CA SER A 108 -16.96 9.61 13.67
C SER A 108 -18.42 9.81 14.05
N GLY A 109 -19.29 8.85 13.73
CA GLY A 109 -20.75 8.96 13.88
C GLY A 109 -21.43 9.86 12.83
N ALA A 110 -20.67 10.47 11.92
CA ALA A 110 -21.19 11.34 10.87
C ALA A 110 -21.02 10.65 9.50
N PRO A 111 -22.11 10.42 8.72
CA PRO A 111 -22.04 9.78 7.42
C PRO A 111 -21.05 10.48 6.48
N GLY A 112 -20.14 9.71 5.87
CA GLY A 112 -19.17 10.20 4.90
C GLY A 112 -17.96 10.93 5.51
N VAL A 113 -17.92 11.13 6.83
CA VAL A 113 -16.75 11.67 7.53
C VAL A 113 -15.82 10.52 7.94
N LEU A 114 -14.90 10.20 7.04
CA LEU A 114 -13.84 9.22 7.25
C LEU A 114 -12.92 9.65 8.40
N ALA A 115 -12.59 8.72 9.30
CA ALA A 115 -11.53 8.90 10.28
C ALA A 115 -10.17 8.50 9.69
N ARG A 116 -9.14 9.28 10.00
CA ARG A 116 -7.76 8.94 9.65
C ARG A 116 -7.28 7.72 10.43
N ALA A 117 -7.65 7.63 11.71
CA ALA A 117 -7.38 6.49 12.58
C ALA A 117 -8.41 6.37 13.71
N ALA A 118 -8.57 5.15 14.22
CA ALA A 118 -9.35 4.85 15.42
C ALA A 118 -8.47 4.09 16.44
N TRP A 119 -8.63 4.41 17.71
CA TRP A 119 -7.83 3.84 18.81
C TRP A 119 -8.73 3.46 19.98
N PRO A 120 -8.66 2.24 20.54
CA PRO A 120 -9.45 1.86 21.71
C PRO A 120 -9.21 2.81 22.89
N VAL A 121 -10.26 3.18 23.62
CA VAL A 121 -10.16 4.17 24.73
C VAL A 121 -9.20 3.68 25.82
N ASP A 122 -9.20 2.38 26.09
CA ASP A 122 -8.48 1.76 27.20
C ASP A 122 -7.01 1.41 26.86
N LEU A 123 -6.58 1.58 25.60
CA LEU A 123 -5.20 1.29 25.22
C LEU A 123 -4.30 2.53 25.35
N PRO A 124 -3.09 2.36 25.89
CA PRO A 124 -2.11 3.45 25.96
C PRO A 124 -1.73 3.88 24.54
N MET A 125 -1.44 5.18 24.37
CA MET A 125 -1.03 5.73 23.09
C MET A 125 -0.09 6.92 23.29
N GLU A 126 0.70 7.22 22.26
CA GLU A 126 1.56 8.40 22.23
C GLU A 126 1.52 9.03 20.83
N ASP A 127 0.60 9.96 20.64
CA ASP A 127 0.40 10.76 19.43
C ASP A 127 0.00 12.18 19.83
N ASP A 128 0.53 13.19 19.14
CA ASP A 128 0.30 14.61 19.40
C ASP A 128 -0.89 15.20 18.60
N GLY A 129 -1.60 14.36 17.86
CA GLY A 129 -2.77 14.74 17.09
C GLY A 129 -4.01 15.02 17.94
N VAL A 130 -5.04 15.58 17.29
CA VAL A 130 -6.34 15.81 17.92
C VAL A 130 -7.19 14.54 17.85
N TRP A 131 -7.41 13.93 19.01
CA TRP A 131 -8.27 12.75 19.16
C TRP A 131 -9.60 13.12 19.80
N ARG A 132 -10.68 12.55 19.27
CA ARG A 132 -12.06 12.80 19.71
C ARG A 132 -12.69 11.50 20.17
N PRO A 133 -13.45 11.47 21.27
CA PRO A 133 -14.21 10.27 21.62
C PRO A 133 -15.23 9.97 20.50
N SER A 134 -15.38 8.69 20.16
CA SER A 134 -16.49 8.24 19.32
C SER A 134 -17.79 8.28 20.12
N VAL A 135 -18.88 8.71 19.48
CA VAL A 135 -20.22 8.69 20.09
C VAL A 135 -20.91 7.33 19.94
N CYS A 136 -20.38 6.43 19.11
CA CYS A 136 -21.02 5.18 18.71
C CYS A 136 -20.18 3.92 19.03
N SER A 137 -18.99 4.06 19.60
CA SER A 137 -18.07 2.93 19.85
C SER A 137 -17.09 3.21 21.01
N ASN A 138 -16.41 2.18 21.51
CA ASN A 138 -15.39 2.32 22.56
C ASN A 138 -14.01 2.76 22.00
N TYR A 139 -14.02 3.66 21.02
CA TYR A 139 -12.82 4.21 20.38
C TYR A 139 -12.75 5.72 20.55
N LYS A 140 -11.53 6.25 20.57
CA LYS A 140 -11.25 7.63 20.14
C LYS A 140 -10.79 7.60 18.69
N TRP A 141 -10.99 8.67 17.95
CA TRP A 141 -10.63 8.75 16.54
C TRP A 141 -9.99 10.09 16.18
N ARG A 142 -9.15 10.06 15.15
CA ARG A 142 -8.44 11.22 14.61
C ARG A 142 -9.03 11.57 13.25
N GLY A 143 -9.34 12.86 13.04
CA GLY A 143 -9.88 13.39 11.79
C GLY A 143 -8.81 14.07 10.93
N ASP A 144 -9.19 15.19 10.30
CA ASP A 144 -8.39 15.94 9.32
C ASP A 144 -7.86 15.08 8.16
N VAL A 145 -8.77 14.28 7.59
CA VAL A 145 -8.50 13.40 6.45
C VAL A 145 -8.15 14.21 5.19
N SER A 146 -7.16 13.71 4.45
CA SER A 146 -6.71 14.19 3.16
C SER A 146 -7.12 13.22 2.04
N THR A 147 -6.88 13.60 0.78
CA THR A 147 -7.34 12.80 -0.38
C THR A 147 -6.66 11.43 -0.48
N ASP A 148 -5.49 11.29 0.13
CA ASP A 148 -4.72 10.04 0.24
C ASP A 148 -5.46 8.95 1.03
N GLN A 149 -6.04 9.28 2.20
CA GLN A 149 -6.81 8.28 2.95
C GLN A 149 -8.04 7.81 2.15
N VAL A 150 -8.71 8.73 1.44
CA VAL A 150 -9.85 8.36 0.58
C VAL A 150 -9.37 7.45 -0.55
N ASP A 151 -8.28 7.78 -1.24
CA ASP A 151 -7.72 6.99 -2.33
C ASP A 151 -7.34 5.56 -1.89
N GLY A 152 -6.64 5.42 -0.76
CA GLY A 152 -6.32 4.11 -0.19
C GLY A 152 -7.56 3.28 0.15
N VAL A 153 -8.58 3.91 0.77
CA VAL A 153 -9.86 3.26 1.11
C VAL A 153 -10.60 2.81 -0.15
N MET A 154 -10.64 3.64 -1.20
CA MET A 154 -11.28 3.29 -2.48
C MET A 154 -10.58 2.13 -3.19
N PHE A 155 -9.24 2.10 -3.19
CA PHE A 155 -8.47 0.96 -3.69
C PHE A 155 -8.82 -0.33 -2.94
N GLY A 156 -8.85 -0.29 -1.60
CA GLY A 156 -9.19 -1.44 -0.76
C GLY A 156 -10.61 -1.94 -0.99
N PHE A 157 -11.60 -1.04 -0.99
CA PHE A 157 -12.99 -1.38 -1.20
C PHE A 157 -13.26 -1.95 -2.59
N ALA A 158 -12.63 -1.41 -3.64
CA ALA A 158 -12.77 -1.93 -5.00
C ALA A 158 -12.34 -3.40 -5.10
N LEU A 159 -11.14 -3.73 -4.62
CA LEU A 159 -10.63 -5.10 -4.65
C LEU A 159 -11.39 -6.03 -3.70
N ALA A 160 -11.78 -5.54 -2.52
CA ALA A 160 -12.53 -6.34 -1.56
C ALA A 160 -13.92 -6.71 -2.09
N HIS A 161 -14.61 -5.75 -2.70
CA HIS A 161 -15.92 -5.94 -3.31
C HIS A 161 -15.90 -7.09 -4.33
N ASP A 162 -14.87 -7.15 -5.17
CA ASP A 162 -14.80 -8.13 -6.26
C ASP A 162 -14.26 -9.48 -5.82
N LEU A 163 -13.35 -9.52 -4.84
CA LEU A 163 -12.57 -10.72 -4.54
C LEU A 163 -13.00 -11.46 -3.26
N ILE A 164 -13.52 -10.76 -2.24
CA ILE A 164 -13.77 -11.36 -0.91
C ILE A 164 -15.17 -11.09 -0.33
N ALA A 165 -15.87 -10.09 -0.84
CA ALA A 165 -17.15 -9.64 -0.29
C ALA A 165 -18.30 -10.58 -0.68
N ASP A 166 -19.02 -11.04 0.34
CA ASP A 166 -20.36 -11.62 0.16
C ASP A 166 -21.41 -10.50 0.00
N ALA A 167 -22.69 -10.87 -0.16
CA ALA A 167 -23.76 -9.91 -0.40
C ALA A 167 -23.86 -8.84 0.72
N ALA A 168 -23.74 -9.24 1.98
CA ALA A 168 -23.82 -8.30 3.11
C ALA A 168 -22.62 -7.36 3.16
N ALA A 169 -21.41 -7.88 2.90
CA ALA A 169 -20.21 -7.05 2.80
C ALA A 169 -20.28 -6.08 1.61
N LYS A 170 -20.79 -6.51 0.45
CA LYS A 170 -20.98 -5.65 -0.73
C LYS A 170 -21.91 -4.48 -0.43
N GLU A 171 -23.04 -4.74 0.23
CA GLU A 171 -23.94 -3.66 0.66
C GLU A 171 -23.27 -2.68 1.62
N LYS A 172 -22.44 -3.17 2.55
CA LYS A 172 -21.73 -2.32 3.51
C LYS A 172 -20.68 -1.44 2.82
N ILE A 173 -19.90 -2.02 1.89
CA ILE A 173 -18.97 -1.28 1.03
C ILE A 173 -19.71 -0.20 0.24
N ALA A 174 -20.82 -0.56 -0.41
CA ALA A 174 -21.61 0.36 -1.20
C ALA A 174 -22.13 1.54 -0.37
N ARG A 175 -22.61 1.28 0.86
CA ARG A 175 -23.06 2.32 1.79
C ARG A 175 -21.94 3.29 2.17
N ASP A 176 -20.77 2.78 2.57
CA ASP A 176 -19.65 3.62 3.00
C ASP A 176 -19.08 4.46 1.85
N VAL A 177 -18.88 3.85 0.67
CA VAL A 177 -18.42 4.57 -0.53
C VAL A 177 -19.39 5.65 -0.95
N LYS A 178 -20.70 5.34 -0.97
CA LYS A 178 -21.76 6.31 -1.26
C LYS A 178 -21.72 7.48 -0.30
N ALA A 179 -21.61 7.22 1.00
CA ALA A 179 -21.59 8.26 2.01
C ALA A 179 -20.39 9.22 1.82
N ILE A 180 -19.20 8.69 1.48
CA ILE A 180 -18.01 9.51 1.20
C ILE A 180 -18.23 10.40 -0.04
N VAL A 181 -18.74 9.83 -1.15
CA VAL A 181 -19.02 10.59 -2.37
C VAL A 181 -20.03 11.70 -2.12
N GLU A 182 -21.15 11.37 -1.47
CA GLU A 182 -22.23 12.33 -1.20
C GLU A 182 -21.75 13.43 -0.25
N HIS A 183 -20.91 13.10 0.73
CA HIS A 183 -20.30 14.09 1.62
C HIS A 183 -19.42 15.09 0.86
N VAL A 184 -18.56 14.62 -0.05
CA VAL A 184 -17.71 15.52 -0.85
C VAL A 184 -18.54 16.44 -1.74
N ILE A 185 -19.59 15.90 -2.40
CA ILE A 185 -20.48 16.69 -3.27
C ILE A 185 -21.26 17.73 -2.46
N ALA A 186 -21.80 17.34 -1.31
CA ALA A 186 -22.58 18.23 -0.44
C ALA A 186 -21.76 19.41 0.10
N HIS A 187 -20.43 19.30 0.13
CA HIS A 187 -19.52 20.31 0.66
C HIS A 187 -18.67 20.98 -0.42
N ASP A 188 -19.26 21.26 -1.58
CA ASP A 188 -18.62 21.96 -2.69
C ASP A 188 -17.29 21.33 -3.11
N MET A 189 -17.28 19.99 -3.21
CA MET A 189 -16.12 19.20 -3.61
C MET A 189 -14.93 19.32 -2.64
N ARG A 190 -15.23 19.34 -1.34
CA ARG A 190 -14.23 19.34 -0.25
C ARG A 190 -14.56 18.24 0.76
N ILE A 191 -13.53 17.67 1.36
CA ILE A 191 -13.67 16.83 2.55
C ILE A 191 -13.79 17.76 3.75
N VAL A 192 -14.93 17.70 4.45
CA VAL A 192 -15.23 18.50 5.65
C VAL A 192 -15.24 17.58 6.87
N ASP A 193 -14.59 17.99 7.97
CA ASP A 193 -14.54 17.21 9.23
C ASP A 193 -15.84 17.43 10.05
N VAL A 194 -16.02 16.69 11.14
CA VAL A 194 -17.22 16.76 12.00
C VAL A 194 -17.48 18.13 12.63
N ASP A 195 -16.47 19.01 12.65
CA ASP A 195 -16.61 20.39 13.14
C ASP A 195 -17.15 21.35 12.06
N GLY A 196 -17.50 20.83 10.87
CA GLY A 196 -18.01 21.60 9.74
C GLY A 196 -16.94 22.36 8.97
N LYS A 197 -15.65 22.19 9.29
CA LYS A 197 -14.56 22.87 8.60
C LYS A 197 -13.93 21.98 7.52
N PRO A 198 -13.53 22.56 6.38
CA PRO A 198 -12.74 21.83 5.40
C PRO A 198 -11.43 21.32 6.02
N THR A 199 -11.10 20.08 5.71
CA THR A 199 -9.80 19.48 6.01
C THR A 199 -8.68 20.21 5.26
N GLN A 200 -7.43 20.04 5.72
CA GLN A 200 -6.31 20.78 5.15
C GLN A 200 -6.10 20.51 3.65
N TRP A 201 -6.12 19.23 3.25
CA TRP A 201 -5.76 18.78 1.90
C TRP A 201 -6.88 18.08 1.12
N GLY A 202 -8.07 17.87 1.70
CA GLY A 202 -9.19 17.20 1.04
C GLY A 202 -9.96 18.08 0.06
N ARG A 203 -9.42 18.30 -1.15
CA ARG A 203 -9.99 19.26 -2.12
C ARG A 203 -10.09 18.68 -3.53
N TYR A 204 -11.29 18.65 -4.09
CA TYR A 204 -11.58 18.19 -5.45
C TYR A 204 -12.21 19.26 -6.35
N HIS A 205 -12.41 20.48 -5.86
CA HIS A 205 -13.11 21.52 -6.62
C HIS A 205 -12.31 22.05 -7.83
N PRO A 206 -12.97 22.39 -8.96
CA PRO A 206 -12.30 22.68 -10.24
C PRO A 206 -11.18 23.72 -10.17
N LYS A 207 -11.40 24.84 -9.46
CA LYS A 207 -10.39 25.92 -9.36
C LYS A 207 -9.09 25.47 -8.70
N TYR A 208 -9.15 24.54 -7.75
CA TYR A 208 -7.95 24.03 -7.08
C TYR A 208 -7.25 22.99 -7.95
N VAL A 209 -8.03 22.06 -8.51
CA VAL A 209 -7.52 20.97 -9.35
C VAL A 209 -6.82 21.50 -10.60
N SER A 210 -7.42 22.45 -11.32
CA SER A 210 -6.83 22.96 -12.57
C SER A 210 -5.60 23.84 -12.35
N ALA A 211 -5.55 24.60 -11.24
CA ALA A 211 -4.50 25.58 -10.99
C ALA A 211 -3.35 25.05 -10.12
N TRP A 212 -3.59 24.07 -9.25
CA TRP A 212 -2.63 23.65 -8.22
C TRP A 212 -2.39 22.14 -8.23
N GLU A 213 -3.43 21.32 -8.07
CA GLU A 213 -3.27 19.89 -7.82
C GLU A 213 -4.06 19.03 -8.81
N ARG A 214 -3.47 18.80 -9.98
CA ARG A 214 -4.10 18.03 -11.06
C ARG A 214 -4.26 16.56 -10.72
N MET A 215 -3.43 16.00 -9.84
CA MET A 215 -3.62 14.64 -9.33
C MET A 215 -5.03 14.43 -8.77
N ASN A 216 -5.60 15.43 -8.11
CA ASN A 216 -6.93 15.32 -7.51
C ASN A 216 -8.05 15.18 -8.55
N SER A 217 -7.80 15.47 -9.84
CA SER A 217 -8.73 15.09 -10.91
C SER A 217 -8.85 13.57 -11.04
N LEU A 218 -7.71 12.86 -11.05
CA LEU A 218 -7.65 11.40 -11.15
C LEU A 218 -8.25 10.75 -9.89
N LEU A 219 -7.91 11.26 -8.70
CA LEU A 219 -8.45 10.74 -7.44
C LEU A 219 -9.98 10.91 -7.33
N TRP A 220 -10.51 12.03 -7.83
CA TRP A 220 -11.97 12.22 -7.89
C TRP A 220 -12.64 11.24 -8.86
N LEU A 221 -12.03 11.01 -10.03
CA LEU A 221 -12.53 10.04 -11.00
C LEU A 221 -12.51 8.61 -10.44
N GLN A 222 -11.46 8.24 -9.69
CA GLN A 222 -11.38 6.95 -9.01
C GLN A 222 -12.56 6.79 -8.05
N LEU A 223 -12.77 7.77 -7.16
CA LEU A 223 -13.85 7.76 -6.18
C LEU A 223 -15.23 7.57 -6.84
N LEU A 224 -15.52 8.30 -7.92
CA LEU A 224 -16.78 8.16 -8.66
C LEU A 224 -16.92 6.81 -9.38
N LYS A 225 -15.85 6.31 -10.01
CA LYS A 225 -15.89 5.02 -10.71
C LYS A 225 -16.06 3.85 -9.75
N VAL A 226 -15.39 3.90 -8.60
CA VAL A 226 -15.60 2.91 -7.52
C VAL A 226 -17.03 2.97 -7.04
N ALA A 227 -17.58 4.17 -6.79
CA ALA A 227 -18.98 4.31 -6.39
C ALA A 227 -19.97 3.74 -7.40
N ALA A 228 -19.79 4.02 -8.69
CA ALA A 228 -20.61 3.45 -9.76
C ALA A 228 -20.57 1.91 -9.76
N HIS A 229 -19.38 1.32 -9.61
CA HIS A 229 -19.19 -0.13 -9.61
C HIS A 229 -19.81 -0.80 -8.37
N VAL A 230 -19.49 -0.33 -7.16
CA VAL A 230 -19.91 -1.02 -5.94
C VAL A 230 -21.39 -0.82 -5.61
N THR A 231 -22.00 0.27 -6.07
CA THR A 231 -23.42 0.53 -5.85
C THR A 231 -24.30 -0.02 -6.97
N GLY A 232 -23.78 -0.09 -8.21
CA GLY A 232 -24.56 -0.37 -9.41
C GLY A 232 -25.59 0.73 -9.76
N ASP A 233 -25.53 1.88 -9.10
CA ASP A 233 -26.47 2.99 -9.33
C ASP A 233 -25.99 3.86 -10.50
N GLU A 234 -26.82 3.92 -11.55
CA GLU A 234 -26.55 4.68 -12.79
C GLU A 234 -26.27 6.16 -12.53
N LYS A 235 -26.76 6.73 -11.42
CA LYS A 235 -26.44 8.11 -10.99
C LYS A 235 -24.94 8.35 -10.92
N TYR A 236 -24.17 7.41 -10.35
CA TYR A 236 -22.73 7.60 -10.17
C TYR A 236 -21.96 7.39 -11.48
N GLU A 237 -22.44 6.54 -12.38
CA GLU A 237 -21.85 6.40 -13.72
C GLU A 237 -22.10 7.66 -14.56
N ALA A 238 -23.31 8.24 -14.49
CA ALA A 238 -23.62 9.52 -15.12
C ALA A 238 -22.75 10.65 -14.55
N LEU A 239 -22.61 10.71 -13.23
CA LEU A 239 -21.76 11.69 -12.56
C LEU A 239 -20.28 11.50 -12.95
N TYR A 240 -19.78 10.26 -12.97
CA TYR A 240 -18.44 9.94 -13.43
C TYR A 240 -18.18 10.50 -14.83
N ARG A 241 -19.10 10.25 -15.77
CA ARG A 241 -18.99 10.73 -17.15
C ARG A 241 -19.03 12.26 -17.24
N GLU A 242 -19.94 12.92 -16.51
CA GLU A 242 -20.00 14.39 -16.46
C GLU A 242 -18.64 14.97 -16.00
N TRP A 243 -18.06 14.43 -14.93
CA TRP A 243 -16.78 14.92 -14.43
C TRP A 243 -15.62 14.60 -15.38
N ALA A 244 -15.57 13.39 -15.92
CA ALA A 244 -14.51 12.95 -16.82
C ALA A 244 -14.47 13.79 -18.10
N ILE A 245 -15.62 13.95 -18.76
CA ILE A 245 -15.74 14.57 -20.08
C ILE A 245 -16.15 16.04 -19.97
N ASP A 246 -17.32 16.34 -19.42
CA ASP A 246 -17.88 17.70 -19.46
C ASP A 246 -17.11 18.68 -18.58
N LYS A 247 -16.63 18.22 -17.40
CA LYS A 247 -15.70 19.00 -16.55
C LYS A 247 -14.23 18.78 -16.91
N ARG A 248 -13.94 17.92 -17.89
CA ARG A 248 -12.60 17.67 -18.44
C ARG A 248 -11.59 17.12 -17.42
N TYR A 249 -12.05 16.42 -16.39
CA TYR A 249 -11.13 15.85 -15.39
C TYR A 249 -10.26 14.75 -15.98
N ALA A 250 -10.74 14.00 -16.97
CA ALA A 250 -9.92 12.99 -17.63
C ALA A 250 -8.76 13.62 -18.42
N GLU A 251 -8.98 14.80 -19.02
CA GLU A 251 -7.92 15.56 -19.69
C GLU A 251 -6.91 16.14 -18.69
N LEU A 252 -7.39 16.72 -17.58
CA LEU A 252 -6.52 17.23 -16.51
C LEU A 252 -5.66 16.11 -15.92
N ALA A 253 -6.23 14.91 -15.78
CA ALA A 253 -5.53 13.75 -15.25
C ALA A 253 -4.34 13.33 -16.11
N VAL A 254 -4.28 13.66 -17.41
CA VAL A 254 -3.09 13.38 -18.25
C VAL A 254 -1.82 14.00 -17.64
N GLU A 255 -1.93 15.14 -16.95
CA GLU A 255 -0.82 15.80 -16.25
C GLU A 255 -0.92 15.65 -14.72
N ALA A 256 -1.58 14.59 -14.23
CA ALA A 256 -1.73 14.29 -12.81
C ALA A 256 -0.36 14.15 -12.12
N ARG A 257 0.56 13.38 -12.70
CA ARG A 257 1.96 13.39 -12.28
C ARG A 257 2.67 14.63 -12.80
N ARG A 258 3.26 15.41 -11.90
CA ARG A 258 4.08 16.58 -12.28
C ARG A 258 5.39 16.14 -12.95
N ASP A 259 5.79 16.81 -14.02
CA ASP A 259 7.06 16.56 -14.73
C ASP A 259 8.18 17.40 -14.10
N LEU A 260 8.74 16.89 -12.99
CA LEU A 260 9.75 17.56 -12.17
C LEU A 260 11.05 16.76 -12.14
N ASN A 261 12.17 17.45 -11.95
CA ASN A 261 13.49 16.81 -11.90
C ASN A 261 13.69 16.07 -10.58
N PRO A 262 13.75 14.73 -10.55
CA PRO A 262 13.95 13.98 -9.30
C PRO A 262 15.35 14.15 -8.71
N LEU A 263 16.33 14.65 -9.49
CA LEU A 263 17.67 14.96 -9.00
C LEU A 263 17.70 16.21 -8.10
N VAL A 264 16.66 17.05 -8.13
CA VAL A 264 16.50 18.14 -7.18
C VAL A 264 15.82 17.58 -5.93
N LYS A 265 16.57 17.51 -4.82
CA LYS A 265 16.07 16.96 -3.56
C LYS A 265 14.77 17.66 -3.13
N GLY A 266 13.72 16.88 -2.92
CA GLY A 266 12.40 17.38 -2.51
C GLY A 266 11.52 17.96 -3.63
N ALA A 267 11.98 17.97 -4.88
CA ALA A 267 11.16 18.44 -6.00
C ALA A 267 10.03 17.49 -6.35
N VAL A 268 10.30 16.18 -6.36
CA VAL A 268 9.29 15.14 -6.58
C VAL A 268 8.82 14.59 -5.24
N ASN A 269 7.51 14.58 -5.04
CA ASN A 269 6.87 13.91 -3.92
C ASN A 269 6.48 12.48 -4.34
N HIS A 270 7.27 11.49 -3.94
CA HIS A 270 7.04 10.09 -4.36
C HIS A 270 5.82 9.45 -3.70
N SER A 271 5.25 10.04 -2.63
CA SER A 271 3.95 9.58 -2.13
C SER A 271 2.84 9.78 -3.15
N ASP A 272 2.89 10.86 -3.93
CA ASP A 272 1.90 11.15 -4.97
C ASP A 272 1.93 10.05 -6.05
N ASP A 273 3.10 9.52 -6.36
CA ASP A 273 3.24 8.40 -7.30
C ASP A 273 2.52 7.14 -6.78
N VAL A 274 2.50 6.87 -5.47
CA VAL A 274 1.71 5.77 -4.90
C VAL A 274 0.23 6.02 -5.10
N LEU A 275 -0.24 7.23 -4.78
CA LEU A 275 -1.64 7.63 -4.91
C LEU A 275 -2.16 7.48 -6.34
N LEU A 276 -1.38 7.95 -7.31
CA LEU A 276 -1.72 7.81 -8.72
C LEU A 276 -1.95 6.35 -9.11
N HIS A 277 -1.09 5.44 -8.67
CA HIS A 277 -1.23 4.01 -9.00
C HIS A 277 -2.37 3.33 -8.26
N LEU A 278 -2.66 3.72 -7.01
CA LEU A 278 -3.87 3.28 -6.29
C LEU A 278 -5.14 3.75 -7.01
N ALA A 279 -5.12 4.94 -7.61
CA ALA A 279 -6.21 5.46 -8.43
C ALA A 279 -6.35 4.75 -9.78
N TYR A 280 -5.25 4.50 -10.48
CA TYR A 280 -5.27 3.84 -11.78
C TYR A 280 -5.83 2.43 -11.71
N VAL A 281 -5.58 1.66 -10.64
CA VAL A 281 -6.03 0.25 -10.57
C VAL A 281 -7.55 0.10 -10.75
N PRO A 282 -8.44 0.63 -9.88
CA PRO A 282 -9.88 0.50 -10.07
C PRO A 282 -10.38 1.25 -11.31
N LEU A 283 -9.77 2.38 -11.68
CA LEU A 283 -10.13 3.07 -12.93
C LEU A 283 -9.90 2.17 -14.15
N LEU A 284 -8.75 1.50 -14.27
CA LEU A 284 -8.42 0.65 -15.40
C LEU A 284 -9.13 -0.71 -15.36
N MET A 285 -9.51 -1.19 -14.17
CA MET A 285 -10.38 -2.36 -13.98
C MET A 285 -11.78 -2.12 -14.54
N TYR A 286 -12.36 -0.94 -14.27
CA TYR A 286 -13.79 -0.70 -14.48
C TYR A 286 -14.11 0.18 -15.70
N GLU A 287 -13.15 0.93 -16.24
CA GLU A 287 -13.41 1.86 -17.35
C GLU A 287 -13.64 1.15 -18.69
N LYS A 288 -14.76 1.49 -19.33
CA LYS A 288 -15.27 0.89 -20.58
C LYS A 288 -15.44 1.91 -21.71
N ASP A 289 -15.62 3.18 -21.40
CA ASP A 289 -15.66 4.27 -22.36
C ASP A 289 -14.27 4.45 -22.98
N MET A 290 -14.21 4.36 -24.31
CA MET A 290 -12.96 4.35 -25.04
C MET A 290 -12.25 5.71 -25.03
N GLU A 291 -12.98 6.82 -24.93
CA GLU A 291 -12.39 8.15 -24.86
C GLU A 291 -11.72 8.37 -23.50
N ILE A 292 -12.42 8.04 -22.42
CA ILE A 292 -11.88 8.17 -21.07
C ILE A 292 -10.71 7.20 -20.88
N ARG A 293 -10.85 5.95 -21.32
CA ARG A 293 -9.78 4.94 -21.27
C ARG A 293 -8.52 5.39 -22.00
N ARG A 294 -8.66 6.07 -23.15
CA ARG A 294 -7.54 6.65 -23.91
C ARG A 294 -6.82 7.75 -23.12
N LEU A 295 -7.55 8.59 -22.39
CA LEU A 295 -6.97 9.65 -21.55
C LEU A 295 -6.28 9.06 -20.31
N LEU A 296 -6.87 8.06 -19.66
CA LEU A 296 -6.25 7.33 -18.56
C LEU A 296 -4.96 6.62 -19.01
N ALA A 297 -4.97 6.00 -20.20
CA ALA A 297 -3.78 5.40 -20.80
C ALA A 297 -2.66 6.44 -20.99
N GLN A 298 -2.96 7.61 -21.58
CA GLN A 298 -1.98 8.69 -21.73
C GLN A 298 -1.42 9.18 -20.39
N SER A 299 -2.30 9.30 -19.39
CA SER A 299 -1.94 9.73 -18.04
C SER A 299 -0.93 8.78 -17.37
N ILE A 300 -1.22 7.46 -17.36
CA ILE A 300 -0.33 6.48 -16.75
C ILE A 300 0.96 6.27 -17.58
N GLU A 301 0.88 6.28 -18.92
CA GLU A 301 2.05 6.19 -19.79
C GLU A 301 3.01 7.37 -19.61
N ARG A 302 2.48 8.59 -19.47
CA ARG A 302 3.28 9.78 -19.16
C ARG A 302 3.88 9.69 -17.77
N SER A 303 3.14 9.19 -16.79
CA SER A 303 3.64 8.97 -15.41
C SER A 303 4.77 7.94 -15.37
N TRP A 304 4.65 6.87 -16.17
CA TRP A 304 5.60 5.78 -16.30
C TRP A 304 6.88 6.19 -17.02
N ASN A 305 6.77 6.75 -18.23
CA ASN A 305 7.91 7.07 -19.08
C ASN A 305 8.54 8.43 -18.73
N GLY A 306 7.74 9.36 -18.22
CA GLY A 306 8.14 10.75 -18.06
C GLY A 306 8.01 11.56 -19.35
N ALA A 307 8.43 12.81 -19.29
CA ALA A 307 8.49 13.71 -20.44
C ALA A 307 9.86 14.39 -20.49
N ARG A 308 10.02 15.57 -19.86
CA ARG A 308 11.32 16.24 -19.77
C ARG A 308 12.23 15.54 -18.76
N TYR A 309 11.65 15.05 -17.68
CA TYR A 309 12.32 14.30 -16.63
C TYR A 309 11.81 12.86 -16.62
N PRO A 310 12.59 11.90 -16.09
CA PRO A 310 12.16 10.51 -16.04
C PRO A 310 10.85 10.36 -15.24
N GLY A 311 10.01 9.45 -15.73
CA GLY A 311 8.86 8.95 -14.99
C GLY A 311 9.27 7.99 -13.87
N VAL A 312 8.32 7.19 -13.41
CA VAL A 312 8.57 6.22 -12.32
C VAL A 312 9.23 4.92 -12.79
N LYS A 313 9.30 4.65 -14.10
CA LYS A 313 9.88 3.41 -14.65
C LYS A 313 11.28 3.08 -14.11
N PRO A 314 12.25 4.03 -14.06
CA PRO A 314 13.60 3.72 -13.58
C PRO A 314 13.66 3.38 -12.09
N GLU A 315 12.62 3.67 -11.31
CA GLU A 315 12.61 3.46 -9.86
C GLU A 315 12.43 1.97 -9.49
N ALA A 316 12.14 1.11 -10.47
CA ALA A 316 11.99 -0.33 -10.33
C ALA A 316 10.96 -0.73 -9.25
N ASN A 317 9.90 0.07 -9.11
CA ASN A 317 8.83 -0.18 -8.15
C ASN A 317 7.91 -1.32 -8.66
N PRO A 318 7.77 -2.43 -7.92
CA PRO A 318 6.93 -3.56 -8.32
C PRO A 318 5.46 -3.22 -8.46
N PHE A 319 4.90 -2.39 -7.58
CA PHE A 319 3.50 -1.99 -7.69
C PHE A 319 3.24 -1.30 -9.03
N TYR A 320 4.10 -0.35 -9.41
CA TYR A 320 3.93 0.42 -10.65
C TYR A 320 4.17 -0.42 -11.90
N ALA A 321 5.25 -1.21 -11.91
CA ALA A 321 5.60 -2.05 -13.05
C ALA A 321 4.54 -3.12 -13.32
N TYR A 322 3.95 -3.70 -12.28
CA TYR A 322 2.92 -4.73 -12.43
C TYR A 322 1.58 -4.16 -12.88
N VAL A 323 1.22 -2.94 -12.46
CA VAL A 323 0.08 -2.20 -13.03
C VAL A 323 0.29 -1.96 -14.53
N MET A 324 1.47 -1.51 -14.94
CA MET A 324 1.81 -1.29 -16.35
C MET A 324 1.78 -2.58 -17.18
N ALA A 325 2.37 -3.65 -16.67
CA ALA A 325 2.38 -4.94 -17.36
C ALA A 325 0.96 -5.50 -17.54
N TYR A 326 0.12 -5.40 -16.52
CA TYR A 326 -1.22 -5.97 -16.56
C TYR A 326 -2.18 -5.15 -17.43
N PHE A 327 -2.30 -3.84 -17.19
CA PHE A 327 -3.32 -3.01 -17.85
C PHE A 327 -2.86 -2.44 -19.18
N MET A 328 -1.58 -2.07 -19.29
CA MET A 328 -1.01 -1.43 -20.49
C MET A 328 -0.23 -2.40 -21.38
N LYS A 329 -0.06 -3.66 -20.93
CA LYS A 329 0.73 -4.70 -21.64
C LYS A 329 2.20 -4.31 -21.84
N ASP A 330 2.71 -3.37 -21.03
CA ASP A 330 4.13 -3.01 -21.00
C ASP A 330 4.84 -3.85 -19.93
N ALA A 331 5.43 -4.97 -20.34
CA ALA A 331 6.20 -5.85 -19.46
C ALA A 331 7.64 -5.38 -19.21
N SER A 332 8.08 -4.26 -19.78
CA SER A 332 9.50 -3.88 -19.79
C SER A 332 10.07 -3.50 -18.42
N GLY A 333 9.22 -3.23 -17.42
CA GLY A 333 9.65 -2.99 -16.02
C GLY A 333 9.58 -4.22 -15.11
N VAL A 334 9.03 -5.35 -15.57
CA VAL A 334 8.72 -6.51 -14.71
C VAL A 334 9.98 -7.14 -14.12
N GLU A 335 11.05 -7.27 -14.90
CA GLU A 335 12.30 -7.87 -14.43
C GLU A 335 12.94 -7.04 -13.31
N ASP A 336 13.10 -5.74 -13.53
CA ASP A 336 13.68 -4.82 -12.53
C ASP A 336 12.84 -4.76 -11.25
N ALA A 337 11.51 -4.69 -11.38
CA ALA A 337 10.57 -4.80 -10.27
C ALA A 337 10.72 -6.11 -9.48
N THR A 338 10.83 -7.23 -10.18
CA THR A 338 10.98 -8.54 -9.53
C THR A 338 12.34 -8.64 -8.82
N ASN A 339 13.38 -8.06 -9.41
CA ASN A 339 14.68 -7.92 -8.75
C ASN A 339 14.61 -7.03 -7.50
N THR A 340 13.81 -5.97 -7.50
CA THR A 340 13.52 -5.18 -6.29
C THR A 340 12.93 -6.05 -5.18
N LEU A 341 11.97 -6.95 -5.46
CA LEU A 341 11.43 -7.87 -4.45
C LEU A 341 12.49 -8.88 -3.97
N ARG A 342 13.32 -9.42 -4.88
CA ARG A 342 14.43 -10.33 -4.51
C ARG A 342 15.46 -9.65 -3.61
N CYS A 343 15.78 -8.38 -3.88
CA CYS A 343 16.76 -7.61 -3.12
C CYS A 343 16.16 -6.89 -1.90
N PHE A 344 14.84 -6.88 -1.71
CA PHE A 344 14.22 -6.15 -0.60
C PHE A 344 14.80 -6.62 0.75
N PRO A 345 15.45 -5.74 1.52
CA PRO A 345 16.22 -6.15 2.68
C PRO A 345 15.38 -6.07 3.97
N LEU A 346 15.53 -7.03 4.88
CA LEU A 346 14.76 -7.07 6.13
C LEU A 346 15.15 -5.93 7.09
N ASP A 347 16.42 -5.57 7.09
CA ASP A 347 16.98 -4.50 7.92
C ASP A 347 16.59 -3.08 7.49
N MET A 348 15.88 -2.92 6.36
CA MET A 348 15.15 -1.68 6.07
C MET A 348 13.98 -1.47 7.03
N LYS A 349 13.36 -2.57 7.49
CA LYS A 349 12.14 -2.56 8.30
C LYS A 349 12.42 -2.78 9.77
N TRP A 350 13.37 -3.66 10.08
CA TRP A 350 13.57 -4.16 11.43
C TRP A 350 14.98 -3.93 11.95
N ASN A 351 15.09 -3.82 13.27
CA ASN A 351 16.34 -3.79 14.00
C ASN A 351 16.93 -5.19 14.12
N ARG A 352 18.21 -5.25 14.51
CA ARG A 352 18.97 -6.49 14.57
C ARG A 352 18.37 -7.55 15.49
N ASP A 353 17.86 -7.14 16.64
CA ASP A 353 17.24 -8.08 17.60
C ASP A 353 15.95 -8.71 17.05
N THR A 354 15.12 -7.93 16.36
CA THR A 354 13.92 -8.44 15.68
C THR A 354 14.29 -9.43 14.58
N ILE A 355 15.30 -9.11 13.77
CA ILE A 355 15.79 -10.01 12.73
C ILE A 355 16.33 -11.31 13.35
N ALA A 356 17.15 -11.23 14.40
CA ALA A 356 17.70 -12.40 15.09
C ALA A 356 16.60 -13.32 15.67
N ASN A 357 15.54 -12.73 16.22
CA ASN A 357 14.38 -13.47 16.69
C ASN A 357 13.68 -14.21 15.54
N TYR A 358 13.53 -13.56 14.39
CA TYR A 358 12.94 -14.18 13.21
C TYR A 358 13.84 -15.22 12.54
N GLU A 359 15.15 -15.02 12.47
CA GLU A 359 16.12 -16.03 12.01
C GLU A 359 15.95 -17.34 12.80
N LYS A 360 15.81 -17.22 14.12
CA LYS A 360 15.58 -18.36 15.00
C LYS A 360 14.20 -19.00 14.80
N ALA A 361 13.15 -18.20 14.71
CA ALA A 361 11.76 -18.68 14.62
C ALA A 361 11.43 -19.29 13.25
N PHE A 362 12.01 -18.78 12.17
CA PHE A 362 11.72 -19.17 10.78
C PHE A 362 12.88 -19.91 10.10
N HIS A 363 13.95 -20.22 10.83
CA HIS A 363 15.09 -21.03 10.40
C HIS A 363 15.76 -20.51 9.10
N PHE A 364 16.21 -19.26 9.12
CA PHE A 364 17.00 -18.66 8.04
C PHE A 364 18.19 -17.87 8.60
N THR A 365 19.11 -17.48 7.72
CA THR A 365 20.17 -16.51 8.05
C THR A 365 20.02 -15.28 7.18
N PHE A 366 20.03 -14.11 7.82
CA PHE A 366 19.98 -12.82 7.16
C PHE A 366 21.39 -12.40 6.76
N ASP A 367 21.57 -12.17 5.46
CA ASP A 367 22.76 -11.52 4.91
C ASP A 367 22.41 -10.07 4.55
N ALA A 368 23.01 -9.13 5.29
CA ALA A 368 22.82 -7.70 5.09
C ALA A 368 23.66 -7.16 3.91
N THR A 369 24.54 -7.97 3.32
CA THR A 369 25.39 -7.56 2.20
C THR A 369 24.53 -7.19 0.98
N PRO A 370 24.66 -5.98 0.42
CA PRO A 370 23.95 -5.61 -0.80
C PRO A 370 24.29 -6.57 -1.95
N LYS A 371 23.26 -7.05 -2.64
CA LYS A 371 23.35 -7.95 -3.80
C LYS A 371 23.31 -7.18 -5.12
N SER A 372 22.77 -5.97 -5.11
CA SER A 372 22.73 -5.08 -6.25
C SER A 372 24.10 -4.48 -6.58
N ARG A 373 24.25 -4.03 -7.83
CA ARG A 373 25.39 -3.22 -8.28
C ARG A 373 25.36 -1.85 -7.59
N GLU A 374 26.52 -1.20 -7.52
CA GLU A 374 26.58 0.20 -7.09
C GLU A 374 25.71 1.08 -8.00
N PRO A 375 24.94 2.04 -7.44
CA PRO A 375 24.14 2.94 -8.24
C PRO A 375 25.02 3.86 -9.10
N GLU A 376 24.64 4.03 -10.36
CA GLU A 376 25.24 5.05 -11.22
C GLU A 376 24.80 6.46 -10.79
N PRO A 377 25.66 7.49 -10.93
CA PRO A 377 25.27 8.87 -10.66
C PRO A 377 24.03 9.29 -11.44
N GLY A 378 23.06 9.86 -10.74
CA GLY A 378 21.79 10.33 -11.33
C GLY A 378 20.78 9.22 -11.64
N LYS A 379 21.02 7.98 -11.21
CA LYS A 379 20.04 6.88 -11.26
C LYS A 379 19.44 6.60 -9.87
N PRO A 380 18.25 5.99 -9.82
CA PRO A 380 17.68 5.48 -8.57
C PRO A 380 18.64 4.53 -7.85
N VAL A 381 18.74 4.68 -6.53
CA VAL A 381 19.48 3.79 -5.65
C VAL A 381 18.73 2.45 -5.56
N PRO A 382 19.40 1.29 -5.76
CA PRO A 382 18.80 -0.02 -5.54
C PRO A 382 18.27 -0.21 -4.12
N ILE A 383 17.18 -0.96 -3.97
CA ILE A 383 16.43 -1.10 -2.71
C ILE A 383 17.28 -1.57 -1.52
N ASP A 384 18.22 -2.49 -1.74
CA ASP A 384 19.14 -3.04 -0.75
C ASP A 384 20.27 -2.08 -0.35
N ARG A 385 20.32 -0.88 -0.94
CA ARG A 385 21.28 0.19 -0.63
C ARG A 385 20.62 1.44 -0.08
N ARG A 386 19.29 1.42 0.10
CA ARG A 386 18.53 2.54 0.66
C ARG A 386 18.53 2.51 2.18
N VAL A 387 18.39 3.67 2.82
CA VAL A 387 18.22 3.78 4.28
C VAL A 387 16.91 3.15 4.75
N LYS A 388 16.83 2.85 6.07
CA LYS A 388 15.59 2.43 6.73
C LYS A 388 14.46 3.42 6.46
N ASP A 389 13.28 2.93 6.11
CA ASP A 389 12.11 3.76 5.84
C ASP A 389 10.80 3.00 6.07
N TRP A 390 9.76 3.76 6.40
CA TRP A 390 8.43 3.20 6.66
C TRP A 390 7.79 2.63 5.40
N SER A 391 8.05 3.22 4.24
CA SER A 391 7.66 2.69 2.94
C SER A 391 8.73 2.95 1.88
N ALA A 392 9.17 1.88 1.23
CA ALA A 392 10.09 1.93 0.10
C ALA A 392 9.50 2.64 -1.12
N TRP A 393 8.16 2.69 -1.22
CA TRP A 393 7.43 3.27 -2.36
C TRP A 393 7.22 4.78 -2.26
N VAL A 394 7.23 5.33 -1.05
CA VAL A 394 7.18 6.79 -0.83
C VAL A 394 8.57 7.41 -0.64
N GLN A 395 9.57 6.57 -0.36
CA GLN A 395 10.96 7.00 -0.21
C GLN A 395 11.46 7.54 -1.55
N ASN A 396 12.20 8.65 -1.55
CA ASN A 396 12.83 9.16 -2.76
C ASN A 396 14.04 8.28 -3.13
N PRO A 397 13.98 7.48 -4.22
CA PRO A 397 15.03 6.54 -4.55
C PRO A 397 16.28 7.24 -5.11
N TYR A 398 16.22 8.51 -5.51
CA TYR A 398 17.36 9.28 -6.00
C TYR A 398 18.21 9.89 -4.88
N HIS A 399 17.68 9.97 -3.65
CA HIS A 399 18.34 10.63 -2.50
C HIS A 399 18.32 9.79 -1.22
N SER A 400 18.23 8.46 -1.34
CA SER A 400 18.05 7.54 -0.21
C SER A 400 19.25 6.61 0.08
N ALA A 401 20.39 6.81 -0.59
CA ALA A 401 21.59 6.05 -0.30
C ALA A 401 22.02 6.23 1.17
N GLY A 402 22.36 5.12 1.85
CA GLY A 402 22.92 5.17 3.20
C GLY A 402 23.03 3.81 3.87
N THR A 403 23.40 3.81 5.15
CA THR A 403 23.60 2.58 5.95
C THR A 403 22.36 2.21 6.76
N ARG A 404 22.20 0.91 7.02
CA ARG A 404 21.16 0.32 7.90
C ARG A 404 21.74 -0.38 9.13
N GLU A 405 23.05 -0.20 9.38
CA GLU A 405 23.79 -0.86 10.47
C GLU A 405 23.40 -0.41 11.89
N LYS A 406 22.74 0.75 12.01
CA LYS A 406 22.30 1.29 13.30
C LYS A 406 20.83 0.97 13.52
N ASP A 407 20.53 0.47 14.72
CA ASP A 407 19.16 0.30 15.16
C ASP A 407 18.47 1.66 15.32
N SER A 408 17.16 1.64 15.10
CA SER A 408 16.30 2.81 15.11
C SER A 408 15.33 2.73 16.29
N PRO A 409 14.93 3.87 16.90
CA PRO A 409 13.83 3.86 17.87
C PRO A 409 12.48 3.48 17.24
N LEU A 410 12.43 3.43 15.91
CA LEU A 410 11.30 3.00 15.09
C LEU A 410 11.61 1.71 14.35
N GLU A 411 10.63 0.84 14.27
CA GLU A 411 10.56 -0.23 13.28
C GLU A 411 9.34 -0.04 12.38
N PHE A 412 9.41 -0.65 11.20
CA PHE A 412 8.47 -0.38 10.11
C PHE A 412 7.81 -1.66 9.63
N ASN A 413 6.61 -1.51 9.09
CA ASN A 413 5.85 -2.63 8.56
C ASN A 413 6.39 -3.08 7.18
N GLY A 414 6.02 -4.30 6.77
CA GLY A 414 6.39 -4.88 5.47
C GLY A 414 5.34 -4.72 4.36
N HIS A 415 4.39 -3.80 4.52
CA HIS A 415 3.23 -3.74 3.65
C HIS A 415 3.59 -3.39 2.20
N ASP A 416 4.53 -2.49 1.99
CA ASP A 416 5.07 -2.16 0.67
C ASP A 416 5.57 -3.41 -0.08
N TYR A 417 6.30 -4.29 0.59
CA TYR A 417 6.69 -5.59 0.05
C TYR A 417 5.49 -6.47 -0.30
N LEU A 418 4.54 -6.60 0.64
CA LEU A 418 3.36 -7.45 0.48
C LEU A 418 2.48 -7.00 -0.69
N LEU A 419 2.27 -5.69 -0.86
CA LEU A 419 1.51 -5.12 -1.98
C LEU A 419 2.13 -5.52 -3.32
N GLY A 420 3.45 -5.31 -3.47
CA GLY A 420 4.17 -5.68 -4.70
C GLY A 420 4.12 -7.18 -4.98
N TYR A 421 4.42 -8.00 -3.96
CA TYR A 421 4.44 -9.45 -4.10
C TYR A 421 3.07 -10.04 -4.47
N TRP A 422 2.02 -9.74 -3.70
CA TRP A 422 0.70 -10.31 -3.94
C TRP A 422 0.06 -9.78 -5.22
N MET A 423 0.34 -8.53 -5.62
CA MET A 423 -0.07 -8.04 -6.93
C MET A 423 0.61 -8.80 -8.08
N GLY A 424 1.93 -9.01 -7.99
CA GLY A 424 2.66 -9.77 -8.99
C GLY A 424 2.14 -11.21 -9.11
N ARG A 425 1.84 -11.86 -7.98
CA ARG A 425 1.23 -13.20 -7.94
C ARG A 425 -0.18 -13.21 -8.53
N TYR A 426 -1.02 -12.24 -8.17
CA TYR A 426 -2.41 -12.13 -8.62
C TYR A 426 -2.50 -11.92 -10.13
N TYR A 427 -1.68 -11.03 -10.69
CA TYR A 427 -1.59 -10.82 -12.14
C TYR A 427 -0.74 -11.85 -12.88
N ARG A 428 -0.24 -12.89 -12.19
CA ARG A 428 0.57 -13.98 -12.75
C ARG A 428 1.85 -13.51 -13.44
N LEU A 429 2.45 -12.43 -12.92
CA LEU A 429 3.69 -11.84 -13.41
C LEU A 429 4.93 -12.43 -12.72
N ILE A 430 4.76 -12.99 -11.52
CA ILE A 430 5.81 -13.71 -10.78
C ILE A 430 5.28 -15.05 -10.26
N GLN A 431 6.19 -16.00 -10.03
CA GLN A 431 5.87 -17.32 -9.46
C GLN A 431 6.20 -17.39 -7.96
N ALA A 432 5.62 -18.38 -7.26
CA ALA A 432 5.86 -18.62 -5.84
C ALA A 432 7.33 -18.99 -5.52
N ALA A 433 7.95 -19.76 -6.43
CA ALA A 433 9.23 -20.43 -6.21
C ALA A 433 10.48 -19.57 -6.52
N GLU A 434 10.31 -18.28 -6.83
CA GLU A 434 11.43 -17.36 -7.12
C GLU A 434 11.92 -16.57 -5.89
#